data_AF-A0A316HAK7-F1
#
_entry.id   AF-A0A316HAK7-F1
#
_cell.length_a   1.000
_cell.length_b   1.000
_cell.length_c   1.000
_cell.angle_alpha   90.00
_cell.angle_beta   90.00
_cell.angle_gamma   90.00
#
_symmetry.space_group_name_H-M   'P 1'
#
loop_
_entity.id
_entity.type
_entity.pdbx_description
1 polymer ?
#
loop_
_entity_poly.entity_id
_entity_poly.type
_entity_poly.pdbx_seq_one_letter_code
_entity_poly.pdbx_strand_id
1 'polypeptide(L)'
;MAQERREGGRERSRDREERDSEFVDKLVHINRVAKVVKGGRRFGFAALVVVGDQKGRVGFGHGKAREVPEAIRKATESAKRDMIFVPLRSGRTLHHDVEGRWGAGRVLLRSAKQGTGIIAGGPMRAVFETLGMHDVVAKSMGSSNPYNMVRATFDALKSQMHPKDVAAQRGIKYSTLQARRGTAVAAEE
;
A
#
# COMPACT_ATOMS: atom_id res chain seq x y z
N MET A 1 -47.78 27.50 -7.35
CA MET A 1 -46.78 26.52 -7.82
C MET A 1 -45.56 26.62 -6.90
N ALA A 2 -45.52 25.82 -5.85
CA ALA A 2 -44.42 25.77 -4.89
C ALA A 2 -44.07 24.31 -4.64
N GLN A 3 -42.79 24.08 -4.34
CA GLN A 3 -42.13 22.83 -3.97
C GLN A 3 -41.83 21.86 -5.13
N GLU A 4 -40.54 21.79 -5.49
CA GLU A 4 -39.83 20.52 -5.77
C GLU A 4 -38.35 20.82 -6.10
N ARG A 5 -37.55 21.27 -5.12
CA ARG A 5 -36.07 21.30 -5.26
C ARG A 5 -35.40 21.29 -3.89
N ARG A 6 -35.26 20.13 -3.22
CA ARG A 6 -34.34 19.95 -2.07
C ARG A 6 -34.25 18.51 -1.53
N GLU A 7 -33.93 17.50 -2.35
CA GLU A 7 -33.68 16.15 -1.81
C GLU A 7 -32.36 15.47 -2.24
N GLY A 8 -31.56 16.06 -3.13
CA GLY A 8 -30.31 15.41 -3.60
C GLY A 8 -29.05 15.53 -2.70
N GLY A 9 -29.15 16.16 -1.52
CA GLY A 9 -27.99 16.48 -0.67
C GLY A 9 -27.63 15.43 0.38
N ARG A 10 -28.60 14.62 0.83
CA ARG A 10 -28.42 13.66 1.93
C ARG A 10 -27.85 12.31 1.49
N GLU A 11 -28.11 11.88 0.25
CA GLU A 11 -27.60 10.60 -0.27
C GLU A 11 -26.07 10.64 -0.51
N ARG A 12 -25.56 11.74 -1.08
CA ARG A 12 -24.10 11.90 -1.34
C ARG A 12 -23.24 11.91 -0.06
N SER A 13 -23.81 12.28 1.08
CA SER A 13 -23.09 12.28 2.36
C SER A 13 -22.97 10.88 2.94
N ARG A 14 -24.01 10.05 2.82
CA ARG A 14 -24.00 8.65 3.29
C ARG A 14 -23.07 7.78 2.47
N ASP A 15 -23.06 7.94 1.14
CA ASP A 15 -22.15 7.22 0.24
C ASP A 15 -20.66 7.47 0.54
N ARG A 16 -20.33 8.62 1.16
CA ARG A 16 -18.95 8.96 1.52
C ARG A 16 -18.55 8.35 2.87
N GLU A 17 -19.46 8.34 3.83
CA GLU A 17 -19.26 7.73 5.14
C GLU A 17 -19.16 6.19 5.06
N GLU A 18 -19.94 5.55 4.20
CA GLU A 18 -19.85 4.10 3.94
C GLU A 18 -18.53 3.71 3.25
N ARG A 19 -18.06 4.50 2.27
CA ARG A 19 -16.76 4.29 1.64
C ARG A 19 -15.60 4.46 2.62
N ASP A 20 -15.70 5.42 3.54
CA ASP A 20 -14.67 5.65 4.55
C ASP A 20 -14.59 4.50 5.58
N SER A 21 -15.67 3.74 5.77
CA SER A 21 -15.74 2.64 6.72
C SER A 21 -15.05 1.35 6.23
N GLU A 22 -14.83 1.18 4.92
CA GLU A 22 -14.16 -0.01 4.39
C GLU A 22 -12.62 0.07 4.45
N PHE A 23 -12.06 1.26 4.66
CA PHE A 23 -10.61 1.45 4.63
C PHE A 23 -10.02 1.34 6.03
N VAL A 24 -8.96 0.54 6.15
CA VAL A 24 -8.12 0.46 7.34
C VAL A 24 -6.91 1.36 7.15
N ASP A 25 -6.76 2.34 8.03
CA ASP A 25 -5.56 3.16 8.11
C ASP A 25 -4.58 2.64 9.17
N LYS A 26 -3.28 2.73 8.85
CA LYS A 26 -2.19 2.48 9.79
C LYS A 26 -1.20 3.63 9.79
N LEU A 27 -0.90 4.12 10.99
CA LEU A 27 0.18 5.08 11.22
C LEU A 27 1.52 4.36 11.14
N VAL A 28 2.38 4.78 10.22
CA VAL A 28 3.72 4.21 10.06
C VAL A 28 4.74 4.96 10.89
N HIS A 29 4.75 6.28 10.75
CA HIS A 29 5.73 7.10 11.43
C HIS A 29 5.24 8.53 11.63
N ILE A 30 5.66 9.14 12.73
CA ILE A 30 5.40 10.54 13.04
C ILE A 30 6.70 11.27 13.36
N ASN A 31 6.89 12.42 12.75
CA ASN A 31 8.03 13.29 12.95
C ASN A 31 7.60 14.63 13.53
N ARG A 32 8.31 15.11 14.55
CA ARG A 32 8.25 16.51 14.97
C ARG A 32 9.28 17.30 14.17
N VAL A 33 8.81 18.14 13.26
CA VAL A 33 9.65 18.98 12.39
C VAL A 33 9.58 20.44 12.84
N ALA A 34 10.63 21.22 12.59
CA ALA A 34 10.69 22.63 12.99
C ALA A 34 11.15 23.53 11.84
N LYS A 35 10.53 24.71 11.71
CA LYS A 35 11.01 25.82 10.87
C LYS A 35 11.61 26.89 11.78
N VAL A 36 12.90 27.19 11.58
CA VAL A 36 13.60 28.27 12.31
C VAL A 36 13.15 29.63 11.75
N VAL A 37 12.85 30.57 12.65
CA VAL A 37 12.46 31.95 12.35
C VAL A 37 13.26 32.92 13.24
N LYS A 38 13.24 34.22 12.93
CA LYS A 38 14.00 35.24 13.68
C LYS A 38 13.78 35.21 15.21
N GLY A 39 12.57 34.82 15.65
CA GLY A 39 12.19 34.76 17.07
C GLY A 39 12.06 33.35 17.67
N GLY A 40 12.64 32.31 17.05
CA GLY A 40 12.63 30.95 17.61
C GLY A 40 12.36 29.85 16.59
N ARG A 41 11.69 28.76 17.01
CA ARG A 41 11.36 27.61 16.15
C ARG A 41 9.86 27.36 16.14
N ARG A 42 9.26 27.34 14.94
CA ARG A 42 7.88 26.91 14.75
C ARG A 42 7.85 25.41 14.54
N PHE A 43 7.28 24.68 15.50
CA PHE A 43 7.11 23.24 15.39
C PHE A 43 5.89 22.88 14.52
N GLY A 44 5.96 21.71 13.91
CA GLY A 44 4.84 21.04 13.29
C GLY A 44 5.08 19.53 13.31
N PHE A 45 4.03 18.77 13.03
CA PHE A 45 4.09 17.32 12.96
C PHE A 45 3.89 16.87 11.53
N ALA A 46 4.72 15.94 11.08
CA ALA A 46 4.57 15.24 9.82
C ALA A 46 4.22 13.79 10.10
N ALA A 47 3.13 13.30 9.52
CA ALA A 47 2.67 11.92 9.63
C ALA A 47 2.83 11.22 8.28
N LEU A 48 3.24 9.95 8.33
CA LEU A 48 3.19 9.00 7.22
C LEU A 48 2.15 7.94 7.57
N VAL A 49 1.12 7.83 6.73
CA VAL A 49 -0.02 6.92 6.92
C VAL A 49 -0.15 6.06 5.68
N VAL A 50 -0.52 4.80 5.90
CA VAL A 50 -0.89 3.87 4.84
C VAL A 50 -2.36 3.49 5.04
N VAL A 51 -3.11 3.40 3.94
CA VAL A 51 -4.53 3.11 3.93
C VAL A 51 -4.76 1.97 2.95
N GLY A 52 -5.60 1.01 3.28
CA GLY A 52 -5.96 -0.07 2.36
C GLY A 52 -7.29 -0.71 2.74
N ASP A 53 -7.87 -1.47 1.81
CA ASP A 53 -9.18 -2.10 1.98
C ASP A 53 -9.09 -3.59 2.34
N GLN A 54 -7.88 -4.11 2.58
CA GLN A 54 -7.59 -5.54 2.77
C GLN A 54 -8.04 -6.46 1.62
N LYS A 55 -8.51 -5.90 0.51
CA LYS A 55 -9.00 -6.62 -0.67
C LYS A 55 -8.06 -6.41 -1.87
N GLY A 56 -6.81 -6.01 -1.61
CA GLY A 56 -5.78 -5.78 -2.63
C GLY A 56 -5.66 -4.34 -3.12
N ARG A 57 -6.37 -3.36 -2.52
CA ARG A 57 -6.10 -1.93 -2.76
C ARG A 57 -5.34 -1.33 -1.59
N VAL A 58 -4.31 -0.57 -1.89
CA VAL A 58 -3.50 0.13 -0.88
C VAL A 58 -3.01 1.48 -1.42
N GLY A 59 -2.91 2.46 -0.54
CA GLY A 59 -2.39 3.80 -0.80
C GLY A 59 -1.57 4.29 0.38
N PHE A 60 -0.66 5.23 0.15
CA PHE A 60 0.08 5.88 1.23
C PHE A 60 0.00 7.39 1.05
N GLY A 61 0.09 8.10 2.17
CA GLY A 61 -0.02 9.55 2.19
C GLY A 61 0.90 10.14 3.25
N HIS A 62 1.36 11.36 2.98
CA HIS A 62 2.05 12.16 3.97
C HIS A 62 1.25 13.42 4.26
N GLY A 63 1.21 13.82 5.52
CA GLY A 63 0.50 15.01 5.97
C GLY A 63 1.38 15.80 6.92
N LYS A 64 1.28 17.14 6.88
CA LYS A 64 1.96 18.03 7.82
C LYS A 64 0.97 19.05 8.37
N ALA A 65 0.95 19.21 9.68
CA ALA A 65 0.11 20.18 10.37
C ALA A 65 0.77 20.70 11.65
N ARG A 66 0.09 21.62 12.36
CA ARG A 66 0.55 22.11 13.67
C ARG A 66 0.26 21.10 14.78
N GLU A 67 -0.81 20.34 14.64
CA GLU A 67 -1.24 19.32 15.58
C GLU A 67 -1.14 17.92 14.96
N VAL A 68 -0.98 16.91 15.80
CA VAL A 68 -0.86 15.51 15.37
C VAL A 68 -2.13 14.99 14.69
N PRO A 69 -3.35 15.16 15.25
CA PRO A 69 -4.55 14.59 14.63
C PRO A 69 -4.85 15.22 13.26
N GLU A 70 -4.59 16.51 13.10
CA GLU A 70 -4.75 17.21 11.83
C GLU A 70 -3.74 16.72 10.78
N ALA A 71 -2.51 16.40 11.19
CA ALA A 71 -1.49 15.84 10.29
C ALA A 71 -1.89 14.44 9.79
N ILE A 72 -2.42 13.60 10.69
CA ILE A 72 -2.92 12.26 10.36
C ILE A 72 -4.10 12.37 9.39
N ARG A 73 -5.11 13.20 9.68
CA ARG A 73 -6.26 13.41 8.79
C ARG A 73 -5.82 13.83 7.38
N LYS A 74 -4.89 14.78 7.26
CA LYS A 74 -4.34 15.20 5.95
C LYS A 74 -3.61 14.07 5.23
N ALA A 75 -2.88 13.24 5.97
CA ALA A 75 -2.18 12.09 5.40
C ALA A 75 -3.16 11.02 4.89
N THR A 76 -4.20 10.70 5.66
CA THR A 76 -5.25 9.74 5.28
C THR A 76 -6.01 10.19 4.04
N GLU A 77 -6.42 11.46 3.98
CA GLU A 77 -7.11 12.02 2.80
C GLU A 77 -6.23 12.02 1.54
N SER A 78 -4.92 12.19 1.71
CA SER A 78 -3.96 12.08 0.61
C SER A 78 -3.81 10.63 0.14
N ALA A 79 -3.68 9.69 1.07
CA ALA A 79 -3.53 8.26 0.78
C ALA A 79 -4.73 7.67 0.03
N LYS A 80 -5.96 8.09 0.37
CA LYS A 80 -7.18 7.64 -0.29
C LYS A 80 -7.27 8.07 -1.76
N ARG A 81 -6.58 9.15 -2.16
CA ARG A 81 -6.59 9.62 -3.56
C ARG A 81 -5.71 8.76 -4.46
N ASP A 82 -4.56 8.34 -3.93
CA ASP A 82 -3.51 7.65 -4.69
C ASP A 82 -3.46 6.15 -4.33
N MET A 83 -4.61 5.47 -4.41
CA MET A 83 -4.67 4.02 -4.19
C MET A 83 -4.28 3.24 -5.44
N ILE A 84 -3.51 2.17 -5.26
CA ILE A 84 -3.15 1.22 -6.29
C ILE A 84 -3.83 -0.12 -6.03
N PHE A 85 -4.16 -0.84 -7.11
CA PHE A 85 -4.58 -2.23 -7.04
C PHE A 85 -3.37 -3.14 -7.25
N VAL A 86 -3.20 -4.14 -6.39
CA VAL A 86 -2.11 -5.11 -6.45
C VAL A 86 -2.69 -6.50 -6.70
N PRO A 87 -2.25 -7.23 -7.75
CA PRO A 87 -2.70 -8.59 -7.99
C PRO A 87 -2.09 -9.54 -6.94
N LEU A 88 -2.96 -10.17 -6.15
CA LEU A 88 -2.56 -11.14 -5.12
C LEU A 88 -2.86 -12.57 -5.55
N ARG A 89 -1.89 -13.46 -5.33
CA ARG A 89 -2.06 -14.90 -5.50
C ARG A 89 -2.94 -15.44 -4.38
N SER A 90 -4.08 -16.01 -4.76
CA SER A 90 -5.07 -16.58 -3.84
C SER A 90 -5.56 -15.60 -2.75
N GLY A 91 -5.41 -14.29 -3.00
CA GLY A 91 -5.71 -13.24 -2.01
C GLY A 91 -4.78 -13.22 -0.79
N ARG A 92 -3.62 -13.89 -0.82
CA ARG A 92 -2.76 -14.06 0.38
C ARG A 92 -1.29 -13.69 0.20
N THR A 93 -0.71 -13.92 -0.98
CA THR A 93 0.73 -13.75 -1.24
C THR A 93 1.00 -13.16 -2.63
N LEU A 94 2.28 -12.89 -2.94
CA LEU A 94 2.74 -12.37 -4.22
C LEU A 94 2.80 -13.47 -5.30
N HIS A 95 2.77 -13.07 -6.58
CA HIS A 95 2.85 -14.02 -7.69
C HIS A 95 4.28 -14.48 -7.99
N HIS A 96 5.24 -13.57 -7.84
CA HIS A 96 6.67 -13.79 -8.04
C HIS A 96 7.45 -12.83 -7.14
N ASP A 97 8.74 -13.09 -7.00
CA ASP A 97 9.65 -12.25 -6.23
C ASP A 97 9.95 -10.96 -7.01
N VAL A 98 9.98 -9.83 -6.30
CA VAL A 98 10.17 -8.51 -6.89
C VAL A 98 11.10 -7.66 -6.05
N GLU A 99 11.85 -6.81 -6.72
CA GLU A 99 12.68 -5.79 -6.10
C GLU A 99 12.09 -4.41 -6.40
N GLY A 100 12.08 -3.54 -5.38
CA GLY A 100 11.64 -2.15 -5.53
C GLY A 100 12.73 -1.21 -5.08
N ARG A 101 12.83 -0.07 -5.76
CA ARG A 101 13.85 0.94 -5.45
C ARG A 101 13.26 2.34 -5.48
N TRP A 102 13.48 3.07 -4.38
CA TRP A 102 13.19 4.49 -4.33
C TRP A 102 14.31 5.26 -3.65
N GLY A 103 15.04 6.08 -4.42
CA GLY A 103 16.24 6.77 -3.95
C GLY A 103 17.27 5.79 -3.38
N ALA A 104 17.56 5.92 -2.08
CA ALA A 104 18.46 5.02 -1.33
C ALA A 104 17.73 3.82 -0.66
N GLY A 105 16.40 3.77 -0.71
CA GLY A 105 15.63 2.61 -0.24
C GLY A 105 15.63 1.51 -1.29
N ARG A 106 16.08 0.31 -0.93
CA ARG A 106 16.01 -0.91 -1.75
C ARG A 106 15.29 -1.97 -0.94
N VAL A 107 14.23 -2.53 -1.50
CA VAL A 107 13.43 -3.56 -0.85
C VAL A 107 13.35 -4.78 -1.75
N LEU A 108 13.51 -5.96 -1.15
CA LEU A 108 13.32 -7.24 -1.79
C LEU A 108 12.06 -7.86 -1.20
N LEU A 109 11.09 -8.19 -2.04
CA LEU A 109 9.88 -8.90 -1.67
C LEU A 109 9.92 -10.30 -2.26
N ARG A 110 9.73 -11.31 -1.42
CA ARG A 110 9.63 -12.69 -1.82
C ARG A 110 8.26 -13.25 -1.52
N SER A 111 7.75 -14.01 -2.47
CA SER A 111 6.57 -14.84 -2.30
C SER A 111 6.84 -15.91 -1.23
N ALA A 112 5.81 -16.25 -0.45
CA ALA A 112 5.95 -17.17 0.68
C ALA A 112 4.92 -18.31 0.60
N LYS A 113 5.26 -19.46 1.18
CA LYS A 113 4.32 -20.56 1.36
C LYS A 113 3.25 -20.17 2.39
N GLN A 114 2.09 -20.81 2.32
CA GLN A 114 0.99 -20.56 3.25
C GLN A 114 1.43 -20.86 4.70
N GLY A 115 1.11 -19.95 5.63
CA GLY A 115 1.44 -20.09 7.05
C GLY A 115 2.77 -19.46 7.46
N THR A 116 3.47 -18.78 6.53
CA THR A 116 4.71 -18.06 6.83
C THR A 116 4.44 -16.78 7.63
N GLY A 117 3.28 -16.15 7.43
CA GLY A 117 2.97 -14.85 8.02
C GLY A 117 3.70 -13.68 7.35
N ILE A 118 3.58 -12.49 7.95
CA ILE A 118 4.19 -11.25 7.44
C ILE A 118 5.55 -11.01 8.11
N ILE A 119 6.61 -11.45 7.44
CA ILE A 119 8.00 -11.22 7.85
C ILE A 119 8.52 -9.98 7.12
N ALA A 120 8.30 -8.81 7.70
CA ALA A 120 8.68 -7.54 7.11
C ALA A 120 9.09 -6.52 8.19
N GLY A 121 9.95 -5.57 7.81
CA GLY A 121 10.26 -4.41 8.65
C GLY A 121 9.01 -3.54 8.89
N GLY A 122 8.94 -2.86 10.05
CA GLY A 122 7.73 -2.17 10.51
C GLY A 122 6.97 -1.34 9.46
N PRO A 123 7.65 -0.43 8.71
CA PRO A 123 6.99 0.35 7.66
C PRO A 123 6.44 -0.48 6.50
N MET A 124 7.11 -1.56 6.11
CA MET A 124 6.64 -2.46 5.06
C MET A 124 5.50 -3.35 5.57
N ARG A 125 5.57 -3.80 6.82
CA ARG A 125 4.51 -4.59 7.47
C ARG A 125 3.18 -3.84 7.47
N ALA A 126 3.19 -2.54 7.79
CA ALA A 126 1.97 -1.73 7.74
C ALA A 126 1.34 -1.70 6.34
N VAL A 127 2.15 -1.73 5.27
CA VAL A 127 1.67 -1.81 3.88
C VAL A 127 1.04 -3.17 3.60
N PHE A 128 1.68 -4.27 4.01
CA PHE A 128 1.16 -5.61 3.74
C PHE A 128 -0.12 -5.92 4.53
N GLU A 129 -0.20 -5.47 5.78
CA GLU A 129 -1.40 -5.62 6.61
C GLU A 129 -2.58 -4.85 6.05
N THR A 130 -2.39 -3.60 5.62
CA THR A 130 -3.47 -2.78 5.03
C THR A 130 -3.88 -3.27 3.65
N LEU A 131 -2.96 -3.86 2.88
CA LEU A 131 -3.28 -4.52 1.61
C LEU A 131 -4.10 -5.81 1.79
N GLY A 132 -4.00 -6.47 2.95
CA GLY A 132 -4.62 -7.77 3.22
C GLY A 132 -3.72 -8.96 2.85
N MET A 133 -2.41 -8.76 2.72
CA MET A 133 -1.47 -9.86 2.55
C MET A 133 -1.26 -10.60 3.87
N HIS A 134 -1.23 -11.92 3.81
CA HIS A 134 -1.01 -12.76 4.98
C HIS A 134 0.38 -13.39 5.01
N ASP A 135 0.94 -13.69 3.83
CA ASP A 135 2.15 -14.48 3.70
C ASP A 135 3.14 -13.76 2.77
N VAL A 136 4.19 -13.16 3.34
CA VAL A 136 5.23 -12.45 2.57
C VAL A 136 6.53 -12.35 3.37
N VAL A 137 7.67 -12.50 2.68
CA VAL A 137 8.99 -12.25 3.25
C VAL A 137 9.59 -11.03 2.57
N ALA A 138 9.89 -9.98 3.35
CA ALA A 138 10.39 -8.73 2.83
C ALA A 138 11.61 -8.25 3.61
N LYS A 139 12.65 -7.84 2.88
CA LYS A 139 13.88 -7.30 3.46
C LYS A 139 14.23 -5.95 2.84
N SER A 140 14.56 -4.97 3.69
CA SER A 140 15.22 -3.75 3.24
C SER A 140 16.73 -4.01 3.18
N MET A 141 17.33 -3.79 2.02
CA MET A 141 18.76 -3.98 1.72
C MET A 141 19.51 -2.65 1.61
N GLY A 142 18.84 -1.52 1.88
CA GLY A 142 19.40 -0.18 1.75
C GLY A 142 19.05 0.69 2.95
N SER A 143 18.53 1.88 2.67
CA SER A 143 18.13 2.82 3.73
C SER A 143 16.98 2.27 4.59
N SER A 144 17.08 2.50 5.91
CA SER A 144 16.04 2.22 6.91
C SER A 144 15.04 3.38 7.10
N ASN A 145 15.10 4.42 6.25
CA ASN A 145 14.16 5.55 6.34
C ASN A 145 12.72 5.09 5.98
N PRO A 146 11.73 5.24 6.88
CA PRO A 146 10.35 4.80 6.66
C PRO A 146 9.72 5.34 5.37
N TYR A 147 9.99 6.60 5.00
CA TYR A 147 9.41 7.20 3.79
C TYR A 147 9.91 6.53 2.51
N ASN A 148 11.21 6.25 2.45
CA ASN A 148 11.81 5.61 1.29
C ASN A 148 11.45 4.14 1.24
N MET A 149 11.38 3.45 2.38
CA MET A 149 10.95 2.06 2.44
C MET A 149 9.52 1.90 1.94
N VAL A 150 8.57 2.70 2.42
CA VAL A 150 7.17 2.64 1.93
C VAL A 150 7.13 2.91 0.43
N ARG A 151 7.77 3.98 -0.07
CA ARG A 151 7.79 4.27 -1.51
C ARG A 151 8.41 3.14 -2.35
N ALA A 152 9.52 2.56 -1.88
CA ALA A 152 10.17 1.43 -2.55
C ALA A 152 9.29 0.16 -2.52
N THR A 153 8.54 -0.07 -1.44
CA THR A 153 7.55 -1.16 -1.40
C THR A 153 6.44 -0.95 -2.41
N PHE A 154 5.91 0.27 -2.53
CA PHE A 154 4.89 0.58 -3.54
C PHE A 154 5.42 0.42 -4.96
N ASP A 155 6.68 0.77 -5.21
CA ASP A 155 7.37 0.54 -6.48
C ASP A 155 7.44 -0.97 -6.82
N ALA A 156 7.87 -1.80 -5.86
CA ALA A 156 7.87 -3.27 -6.00
C ALA A 156 6.47 -3.86 -6.23
N LEU A 157 5.45 -3.34 -5.55
CA LEU A 157 4.07 -3.81 -5.71
C LEU A 157 3.48 -3.42 -7.07
N LYS A 158 3.86 -2.27 -7.64
CA LYS A 158 3.45 -1.87 -8.99
C LYS A 158 4.06 -2.77 -10.07
N SER A 159 5.23 -3.35 -9.84
CA SER A 159 5.83 -4.30 -10.78
C SER A 159 5.21 -5.70 -10.71
N GLN A 160 4.31 -5.99 -9.76
CA GLN A 160 3.62 -7.27 -9.73
C GLN A 160 2.67 -7.41 -10.91
N MET A 161 2.89 -8.46 -11.69
CA MET A 161 2.07 -8.83 -12.83
C MET A 161 1.27 -10.09 -12.54
N HIS A 162 -0.01 -10.08 -12.92
CA HIS A 162 -0.82 -11.28 -12.85
C HIS A 162 -0.38 -12.25 -13.97
N PRO A 163 -0.30 -13.57 -13.71
CA PRO A 163 0.16 -14.52 -14.74
C PRO A 163 -0.71 -14.55 -16.01
N LYS A 164 -1.97 -14.10 -15.94
CA LYS A 164 -2.82 -13.91 -17.14
C LYS A 164 -2.30 -12.79 -18.03
N ASP A 165 -1.85 -11.69 -17.45
CA ASP A 165 -1.34 -10.53 -18.19
C ASP A 165 -0.04 -10.89 -18.89
N VAL A 166 0.83 -11.66 -18.19
CA VAL A 166 2.07 -12.19 -18.78
C VAL A 166 1.77 -13.17 -19.92
N ALA A 167 0.76 -14.03 -19.79
CA ALA A 167 0.36 -14.95 -20.85
C ALA A 167 -0.14 -14.20 -22.09
N ALA A 168 -0.95 -13.15 -21.90
CA ALA A 168 -1.44 -12.28 -22.95
C ALA A 168 -0.29 -11.53 -23.66
N GLN A 169 0.64 -10.95 -22.91
CA GLN A 169 1.84 -10.29 -23.47
C GLN A 169 2.72 -11.23 -24.29
N ARG A 170 2.80 -12.51 -23.90
CA ARG A 170 3.61 -13.52 -24.59
C ARG A 170 2.86 -14.23 -25.72
N GLY A 171 1.55 -14.00 -25.91
CA GLY A 171 0.73 -14.69 -26.90
C GLY A 171 0.53 -16.19 -26.63
N ILE A 172 0.70 -16.65 -25.39
CA ILE A 172 0.60 -18.06 -25.01
C ILE A 172 -0.68 -18.29 -24.21
N LYS A 173 -1.33 -19.46 -24.36
CA LYS A 173 -2.49 -19.82 -23.55
C LYS A 173 -2.13 -19.90 -22.06
N TYR A 174 -3.03 -19.40 -21.21
CA TYR A 174 -2.86 -19.41 -19.76
C TYR A 174 -2.59 -20.81 -19.18
N SER A 175 -3.25 -21.83 -19.71
CA SER A 175 -3.05 -23.23 -19.32
C SER A 175 -1.62 -23.71 -19.55
N THR A 176 -1.03 -23.36 -20.69
CA THR A 176 0.35 -23.70 -21.03
C THR A 176 1.35 -23.04 -20.08
N LEU A 177 1.07 -21.80 -19.64
CA LEU A 177 1.91 -21.08 -18.69
C LEU A 177 1.81 -21.67 -17.27
N GLN A 178 0.61 -22.08 -16.84
CA GLN A 178 0.44 -22.79 -15.57
C GLN A 178 1.15 -24.15 -15.55
N ALA A 179 1.03 -24.94 -16.63
CA ALA A 179 1.64 -26.26 -16.72
C ALA A 179 3.17 -26.20 -16.53
N ARG A 180 3.84 -25.20 -17.13
CA ARG A 180 5.28 -24.95 -16.96
C ARG A 180 5.66 -24.60 -15.52
N ARG A 181 4.78 -23.91 -14.78
CA ARG A 181 5.03 -23.58 -13.36
C ARG A 181 4.96 -24.82 -12.48
N GLY A 182 4.04 -25.75 -12.76
CA GLY A 182 3.93 -27.00 -12.01
C GLY A 182 5.20 -27.84 -12.09
N THR A 183 5.85 -27.88 -13.26
CA THR A 183 7.10 -28.61 -13.47
C THR A 183 8.30 -27.97 -12.75
N ALA A 184 8.35 -26.63 -12.70
CA ALA A 184 9.43 -25.92 -12.00
C ALA A 184 9.35 -26.08 -10.47
N VAL A 185 8.14 -26.02 -9.89
CA VAL A 185 7.96 -26.19 -8.44
C VAL A 185 8.23 -27.63 -8.01
N ALA A 186 7.86 -28.62 -8.83
CA ALA A 186 8.13 -30.04 -8.56
C ALA A 186 9.61 -30.44 -8.75
N ALA A 187 10.44 -29.57 -9.34
CA ALA A 187 11.89 -29.79 -9.47
C ALA A 187 12.71 -29.15 -8.33
N GLU A 188 12.08 -28.30 -7.51
CA GLU A 188 12.67 -27.63 -6.35
C GLU A 188 12.22 -28.23 -5.01
N GLU A 189 11.34 -29.24 -5.03
CA GLU A 189 11.01 -30.13 -3.90
C GLU A 189 11.73 -31.47 -4.04
#